data_AF-A0A1V5QIB3-F1
#
_entry.id   AF-A0A1V5QIB3-F1
#
_cell.length_a   1.000
_cell.length_b   1.000
_cell.length_c   1.000
_cell.angle_alpha   90.00
_cell.angle_beta   90.00
_cell.angle_gamma   90.00
#
_symmetry.space_group_name_H-M   'P 1'
#
loop_
_entity.id
_entity.type
_entity.pdbx_description
1 polymer ?
#
loop_
_entity_poly.entity_id
_entity_poly.type
_entity_poly.pdbx_seq_one_letter_code
_entity_poly.pdbx_strand_id
1 'polypeptide(L)'
;MTTTTQTTRTPEQEAFLRERWQNKTQEAPAIIAKMKDTAPEVVPFARQVGAWLWITFPARPEAETLSKIKRLGFSWNRKREAWQNPCGVFRPASKNHDPRQFYGEEPIE
;
A
#
# COMPACT_ATOMS: atom_id res chain seq x y z
N MET A 1 17.96 -32.90 -5.72
CA MET A 1 16.70 -32.81 -4.96
C MET A 1 16.74 -31.49 -4.20
N THR A 2 16.07 -30.44 -4.68
CA THR A 2 16.08 -29.13 -4.02
C THR A 2 15.01 -29.12 -2.93
N THR A 3 15.43 -29.13 -1.68
CA THR A 3 14.56 -28.99 -0.51
C THR A 3 14.09 -27.54 -0.41
N THR A 4 12.86 -27.28 -0.85
CA THR A 4 12.15 -26.04 -0.53
C THR A 4 11.82 -26.03 0.95
N THR A 5 12.57 -25.27 1.74
CA THR A 5 12.26 -25.01 3.15
C THR A 5 10.90 -24.30 3.23
N GLN A 6 9.85 -25.05 3.56
CA GLN A 6 8.55 -24.48 3.91
C GLN A 6 8.72 -23.82 5.29
N THR A 7 8.99 -22.52 5.33
CA THR A 7 8.89 -21.73 6.55
C THR A 7 7.41 -21.67 6.93
N THR A 8 7.00 -22.51 7.89
CA THR A 8 5.65 -22.48 8.46
C THR A 8 5.45 -21.12 9.12
N ARG A 9 4.52 -20.32 8.60
CA ARG A 9 4.17 -19.01 9.15
C ARG A 9 3.32 -19.21 10.40
N THR A 10 3.48 -18.34 11.40
CA THR A 10 2.61 -18.37 12.59
C THR A 10 1.18 -17.98 12.22
N PRO A 11 0.15 -18.41 12.98
CA PRO A 11 -1.24 -18.02 12.72
C PRO A 11 -1.45 -16.50 12.72
N GLU A 12 -0.68 -15.77 13.54
CA GLU A 12 -0.69 -14.30 13.56
C GLU A 12 -0.15 -13.70 12.25
N GLN A 13 0.92 -14.28 11.70
CA GLN A 13 1.46 -13.86 10.40
C GLN A 13 0.48 -14.15 9.26
N GLU A 14 -0.22 -15.29 9.31
CA GLU A 14 -1.28 -15.59 8.34
C GLU A 14 -2.45 -14.62 8.44
N ALA A 15 -2.91 -14.31 9.65
CA ALA A 15 -3.96 -13.32 9.88
C ALA A 15 -3.57 -11.95 9.32
N PHE A 16 -2.33 -11.51 9.58
CA PHE A 16 -1.78 -10.28 9.01
C PHE A 16 -1.76 -10.29 7.47
N LEU A 17 -1.32 -11.39 6.85
CA LEU A 17 -1.30 -11.50 5.39
C LEU A 17 -2.71 -11.51 4.78
N ARG A 18 -3.66 -12.16 5.44
CA ARG A 18 -5.08 -12.19 5.02
C ARG A 18 -5.70 -10.82 5.08
N GLU A 19 -5.54 -10.12 6.19
CA GLU A 19 -6.05 -8.76 6.36
C GLU A 19 -5.40 -7.78 5.38
N ARG A 20 -4.08 -7.87 5.21
CA ARG A 20 -3.35 -7.11 4.19
C ARG A 20 -3.93 -7.35 2.79
N TRP A 21 -4.21 -8.59 2.45
CA TRP A 21 -4.78 -8.95 1.15
C TRP A 21 -6.20 -8.42 0.98
N GLN A 22 -7.04 -8.56 2.00
CA GLN A 22 -8.39 -8.00 2.01
C GLN A 22 -8.36 -6.48 1.79
N ASN A 23 -7.48 -5.77 2.50
CA ASN A 23 -7.35 -4.32 2.34
C ASN A 23 -6.82 -3.94 0.94
N LYS A 24 -5.96 -4.76 0.30
CA LYS A 24 -5.56 -4.54 -1.10
C LYS A 24 -6.72 -4.65 -2.10
N THR A 25 -7.74 -5.45 -1.78
CA THR A 25 -8.91 -5.66 -2.65
C THR A 25 -10.03 -4.64 -2.44
N GLN A 26 -9.94 -3.81 -1.39
CA GLN A 26 -10.93 -2.76 -1.10
C GLN A 26 -10.75 -1.56 -2.03
N GLU A 27 -11.83 -0.81 -2.25
CA GLU A 27 -11.80 0.42 -3.06
C GLU A 27 -11.03 1.56 -2.37
N ALA A 28 -10.55 2.51 -3.17
CA ALA A 28 -9.81 3.68 -2.70
C ALA A 28 -10.49 4.42 -1.53
N PRO A 29 -11.79 4.79 -1.58
CA PRO A 29 -12.45 5.49 -0.48
C PRO A 29 -12.50 4.68 0.83
N ALA A 30 -12.67 3.36 0.75
CA ALA A 30 -12.67 2.50 1.93
C ALA A 30 -11.27 2.45 2.59
N ILE A 31 -10.20 2.44 1.78
CA ILE A 31 -8.83 2.49 2.29
C ILE A 31 -8.47 3.88 2.81
N ILE A 32 -8.94 4.95 2.18
CA ILE A 32 -8.77 6.32 2.71
C ILE A 32 -9.43 6.43 4.10
N ALA A 33 -10.67 5.96 4.24
CA ALA A 33 -11.39 5.98 5.52
C ALA A 33 -10.64 5.17 6.60
N LYS A 34 -10.21 3.95 6.29
CA LYS A 34 -9.40 3.13 7.21
C LYS A 34 -8.06 3.78 7.54
N MET A 35 -7.43 4.43 6.57
CA MET A 35 -6.16 5.11 6.80
C MET A 35 -6.33 6.32 7.72
N LYS A 36 -7.40 7.10 7.56
CA LYS A 36 -7.72 8.21 8.47
C LYS A 36 -7.95 7.74 9.91
N ASP A 37 -8.56 6.58 10.09
CA ASP A 37 -8.82 5.97 11.39
C ASP A 37 -7.55 5.37 12.03
N THR A 38 -6.82 4.55 11.27
CA THR A 38 -5.69 3.76 11.80
C THR A 38 -4.36 4.52 11.77
N ALA A 39 -4.17 5.38 10.78
CA ALA A 39 -2.91 6.06 10.51
C ALA A 39 -3.12 7.52 10.01
N PRO A 40 -3.77 8.39 10.80
CA PRO A 40 -4.05 9.77 10.41
C PRO A 40 -2.77 10.56 10.10
N GLU A 41 -1.62 10.17 10.67
CA GLU A 41 -0.33 10.81 10.41
C GLU A 41 0.17 10.61 8.97
N VAL A 42 -0.38 9.62 8.26
CA VAL A 42 0.01 9.26 6.88
C VAL A 42 -0.83 9.97 5.83
N VAL A 43 -2.05 10.37 6.19
CA VAL A 43 -3.01 11.06 5.31
C VAL A 43 -2.40 12.26 4.57
N PRO A 44 -1.64 13.18 5.20
CA PRO A 44 -1.06 14.33 4.47
C PRO A 44 0.00 13.93 3.44
N PHE A 45 0.56 12.72 3.53
CA PHE A 45 1.55 12.19 2.60
C PHE A 45 0.94 11.31 1.50
N ALA A 46 -0.35 11.01 1.63
CA ALA A 46 -1.08 10.16 0.72
C ALA A 46 -1.68 10.99 -0.43
N ARG A 47 -1.61 10.42 -1.62
CA ARG A 47 -2.14 11.00 -2.85
C ARG A 47 -2.86 9.93 -3.65
N GLN A 48 -4.01 10.29 -4.17
CA GLN A 48 -4.75 9.49 -5.10
C GLN A 48 -4.19 9.70 -6.52
N VAL A 49 -3.85 8.60 -7.17
CA VAL A 49 -3.33 8.56 -8.54
C VAL A 49 -4.31 7.72 -9.35
N GLY A 50 -5.36 8.36 -9.87
CA GLY A 50 -6.48 7.69 -10.54
C GLY A 50 -7.19 6.71 -9.60
N ALA A 51 -7.03 5.41 -9.86
CA ALA A 51 -7.63 4.33 -9.07
C ALA A 51 -6.73 3.80 -7.94
N TRP A 52 -5.54 4.39 -7.74
CA TRP A 52 -4.56 3.91 -6.77
C TRP A 52 -4.28 4.94 -5.70
N LEU A 53 -3.85 4.47 -4.52
CA LEU A 53 -3.33 5.33 -3.46
C LEU A 53 -1.83 5.18 -3.32
N TRP A 54 -1.15 6.31 -3.26
CA TRP A 54 0.30 6.40 -3.17
C TRP A 54 0.68 7.24 -1.98
N ILE A 55 1.65 6.80 -1.20
CA ILE A 55 2.18 7.55 -0.07
C ILE A 55 3.65 7.80 -0.31
N THR A 56 4.04 9.07 -0.20
CA THR A 56 5.44 9.50 -0.34
C THR A 56 5.85 10.23 0.94
N PHE A 57 6.71 9.61 1.72
CA PHE A 57 7.21 10.23 2.95
C PHE A 57 8.47 11.07 2.66
N PRO A 58 8.60 12.27 3.25
CA PRO A 58 9.79 13.10 3.09
C PRO A 58 11.02 12.53 3.83
N ALA A 59 10.78 11.74 4.87
CA ALA A 59 11.81 11.07 5.66
C ALA A 59 11.39 9.60 5.91
N ARG A 60 12.33 8.77 6.40
CA ARG A 60 12.01 7.38 6.75
C ARG A 60 10.94 7.38 7.87
N PRO A 61 9.74 6.83 7.62
CA PRO A 61 8.71 6.76 8.65
C PRO A 61 9.08 5.77 9.75
N GLU A 62 8.46 5.91 10.92
CA GLU A 62 8.66 5.01 12.05
C GLU A 62 8.21 3.57 11.73
N ALA A 63 8.80 2.60 12.44
CA ALA A 63 8.48 1.19 12.25
C ALA A 63 7.01 0.88 12.52
N GLU A 64 6.38 1.62 13.43
CA GLU A 64 4.95 1.51 13.73
C GLU A 64 4.10 1.96 12.54
N THR A 65 4.38 3.15 11.98
CA THR A 65 3.71 3.68 10.78
C THR A 65 3.87 2.72 9.60
N LEU A 66 5.08 2.17 9.40
CA LEU A 66 5.34 1.16 8.37
C LEU A 66 4.49 -0.11 8.56
N SER A 67 4.27 -0.51 9.81
CA SER A 67 3.45 -1.67 10.12
C SER A 67 1.97 -1.38 9.83
N LYS A 68 1.47 -0.20 10.20
CA LYS A 68 0.11 0.28 9.88
C LYS A 68 -0.14 0.29 8.37
N ILE A 69 0.72 0.92 7.57
CA ILE A 69 0.53 0.99 6.10
C ILE A 69 0.64 -0.40 5.44
N LYS A 70 1.53 -1.28 5.92
CA LYS A 70 1.61 -2.65 5.40
C LYS A 70 0.32 -3.42 5.68
N ARG A 71 -0.26 -3.24 6.87
CA ARG A 71 -1.55 -3.82 7.28
C ARG A 71 -2.69 -3.30 6.41
N LEU A 72 -2.68 -2.01 6.06
CA LEU A 72 -3.60 -1.37 5.12
C LEU A 72 -3.46 -1.83 3.66
N GLY A 73 -2.49 -2.71 3.34
CA GLY A 73 -2.32 -3.22 1.97
C GLY A 73 -1.26 -2.50 1.15
N PHE A 74 -0.62 -1.45 1.68
CA PHE A 74 0.42 -0.76 0.92
C PHE A 74 1.64 -1.65 0.69
N SER A 75 2.28 -1.43 -0.45
CA SER A 75 3.48 -2.15 -0.87
C SER A 75 4.52 -1.15 -1.33
N TRP A 76 5.76 -1.33 -0.89
CA TRP A 76 6.87 -0.47 -1.31
C TRP A 76 7.20 -0.70 -2.78
N ASN A 77 7.20 0.38 -3.56
CA ASN A 77 7.66 0.38 -4.94
C ASN A 77 9.04 1.01 -5.03
N ARG A 78 10.09 0.18 -5.13
CA ARG A 78 11.48 0.65 -5.19
C ARG A 78 11.78 1.54 -6.39
N LYS A 79 11.10 1.37 -7.53
CA LYS A 79 11.35 2.19 -8.74
C LYS A 79 10.84 3.62 -8.58
N ARG A 80 9.79 3.81 -7.77
CA ARG A 80 9.09 5.08 -7.60
C ARG A 80 9.24 5.68 -6.22
N GLU A 81 10.00 4.99 -5.36
CA GLU A 81 10.26 5.35 -3.97
C GLU A 81 8.99 5.73 -3.19
N ALA A 82 7.90 5.01 -3.48
CA ALA A 82 6.59 5.29 -2.93
C ALA A 82 5.89 4.01 -2.48
N TRP A 83 5.04 4.15 -1.47
CA TRP A 83 4.15 3.08 -1.04
C TRP A 83 2.88 3.13 -1.86
N GLN A 84 2.55 2.06 -2.56
CA GLN A 84 1.36 1.99 -3.43
C GLN A 84 0.35 0.97 -2.91
N ASN A 85 -0.93 1.29 -3.03
CA ASN A 85 -2.05 0.37 -2.82
C ASN A 85 -2.86 0.25 -4.11
N PRO A 86 -3.08 -0.99 -4.63
CA PRO A 86 -3.89 -1.20 -5.83
C PRO A 86 -5.38 -0.86 -5.65
N CYS A 87 -5.87 -0.72 -4.42
CA CYS A 87 -7.26 -0.32 -4.12
C CYS A 87 -8.32 -1.11 -4.93
N GLY A 88 -8.17 -2.44 -4.99
CA GLY A 88 -9.05 -3.32 -5.75
C GLY A 88 -8.74 -3.39 -7.25
N VAL A 89 -8.00 -2.42 -7.79
CA VAL A 89 -7.65 -2.32 -9.20
C VAL A 89 -6.23 -2.84 -9.44
N PHE A 90 -6.12 -4.16 -9.54
CA PHE A 90 -4.87 -4.84 -9.87
C PHE A 90 -4.58 -4.70 -11.37
N ARG A 91 -3.84 -3.66 -11.75
CA ARG A 91 -3.28 -3.58 -13.11
C ARG A 91 -1.80 -3.97 -13.11
N PRO A 92 -1.33 -4.66 -14.18
CA PRO A 92 0.09 -4.88 -14.35
C PRO A 92 0.81 -3.53 -14.39
N ALA A 93 1.93 -3.43 -13.66
CA ALA A 93 2.72 -2.22 -13.65
C ALA A 93 3.16 -1.90 -15.09
N SER A 94 2.70 -0.76 -15.62
CA SER A 94 3.22 -0.27 -16.89
C SER A 94 4.70 0.04 -16.71
N LYS A 95 5.57 -0.74 -17.36
CA LYS A 95 7.03 -0.64 -17.18
C LYS A 95 7.58 0.69 -17.70
N ASN A 96 6.87 1.30 -18.65
CA ASN A 96 7.40 2.40 -19.45
C ASN A 96 6.91 3.78 -19.02
N HIS A 97 5.80 3.91 -18.29
CA HIS A 97 5.24 5.22 -17.92
C HIS A 97 4.88 5.30 -16.44
N ASP A 98 5.07 6.48 -15.86
CA ASP A 98 4.59 6.79 -14.52
C ASP A 98 3.12 7.28 -14.60
N PRO A 99 2.16 6.60 -13.96
CA PRO A 99 0.77 7.00 -13.97
C PRO A 99 0.54 8.37 -13.31
N ARG A 100 1.45 8.88 -12.46
CA ARG A 100 1.39 10.26 -11.96
C ARG A 100 1.44 11.27 -13.10
N GLN A 101 2.18 10.97 -14.17
CA GLN A 101 2.30 11.85 -15.35
C GLN A 101 1.06 11.83 -16.24
N PHE A 102 0.22 10.80 -16.14
CA PHE A 102 -0.97 10.62 -16.98
C PHE A 102 -2.28 10.97 -16.25
N TYR A 103 -2.42 10.56 -14.99
CA TYR A 103 -3.63 10.75 -14.20
C TYR A 103 -3.53 11.92 -13.22
N GLY A 104 -2.32 12.45 -12.99
CA GLY A 104 -2.07 13.41 -11.93
C GLY A 104 -1.97 12.75 -10.55
N GLU A 105 -1.69 13.59 -9.54
CA GLU A 105 -1.70 13.21 -8.14
C GLU A 105 -2.61 14.19 -7.38
N GLU A 106 -3.73 13.70 -6.88
CA GLU A 106 -4.66 14.49 -6.09
C GLU A 106 -4.38 14.21 -4.60
N PRO A 107 -4.11 15.24 -3.78
CA PRO A 107 -4.01 15.04 -2.34
C PRO A 107 -5.36 14.55 -1.80
N ILE A 108 -5.31 13.59 -0.89
CA ILE A 108 -6.53 13.17 -0.20
C ILE A 108 -6.77 14.12 0.97
N GLU A 109 -7.95 14.75 1.00
CA GLU A 109 -8.46 15.51 2.14
C GLU A 109 -9.18 14.57 3.11
#